data_AF-A0AAJ4RCL6-F1
#
_entry.id   AF-A0AAJ4RCL6-F1
#
_cell.length_a   1.000
_cell.length_b   1.000
_cell.length_c   1.000
_cell.angle_alpha   90.00
_cell.angle_beta   90.00
_cell.angle_gamma   90.00
#
_symmetry.space_group_name_H-M   'P 1'
#
loop_
_entity.id
_entity.type
_entity.pdbx_description
1 polymer ?
#
loop_
_entity_poly.entity_id
_entity_poly.type
_entity_poly.pdbx_seq_one_letter_code
_entity_poly.pdbx_strand_id
1 'polypeptide(L)'
;MIVFVYGSLKRGKRLHSYLKSAKFLGEGVTCRPYPLIVSKSGWYPYLIEKKGGYKIKGEVYKITPKLLKILDKIEEAPNYYYRKKICVKINGKSVKAWTYFVRKPPKFTKKELIKEF
;
A
#
# COMPACT_ATOMS: atom_id res chain seq x y z
N MET A 1 1.56 -10.61 -11.85
CA MET A 1 0.48 -10.06 -11.00
C MET A 1 0.75 -8.58 -10.71
N ILE A 2 -0.21 -7.84 -10.15
CA ILE A 2 -0.07 -6.40 -9.88
C ILE A 2 -0.13 -6.16 -8.37
N VAL A 3 0.77 -5.33 -7.86
CA VAL A 3 0.75 -4.81 -6.49
C VAL A 3 0.67 -3.29 -6.51
N PHE A 4 -0.06 -2.73 -5.56
CA PHE A 4 -0.11 -1.30 -5.25
C PHE A 4 0.55 -1.09 -3.89
N VAL A 5 1.53 -0.20 -3.83
CA VAL A 5 2.25 0.17 -2.62
C VAL A 5 2.03 1.64 -2.30
N TYR A 6 1.80 1.95 -1.02
CA TYR A 6 1.43 3.28 -0.55
C TYR A 6 2.38 3.82 0.55
N GLY A 7 3.44 3.07 0.86
CA GLY A 7 4.27 3.31 2.04
C GLY A 7 5.76 3.08 1.81
N SER A 8 6.41 2.41 2.76
CA SER A 8 7.86 2.19 2.83
C SER A 8 8.49 1.47 1.63
N LEU A 9 7.68 0.82 0.78
CA LEU A 9 8.10 0.18 -0.48
C LEU A 9 8.16 1.12 -1.69
N LYS A 10 7.58 2.34 -1.61
CA LYS A 10 7.62 3.35 -2.68
C LYS A 10 9.05 3.76 -3.03
N ARG A 11 9.27 4.33 -4.21
CA ARG A 11 10.58 4.89 -4.61
C ARG A 11 11.06 5.91 -3.59
N GLY A 12 12.37 5.91 -3.34
CA GLY A 12 13.01 6.78 -2.34
C GLY A 12 12.70 6.41 -0.88
N LYS A 13 11.94 5.33 -0.62
CA LYS A 13 11.69 4.83 0.74
C LYS A 13 12.55 3.61 1.05
N ARG A 14 12.71 3.34 2.34
CA ARG A 14 13.68 2.38 2.91
C ARG A 14 13.58 0.95 2.34
N LEU A 15 12.39 0.49 1.96
CA LEU A 15 12.17 -0.88 1.48
C LEU A 15 12.09 -0.97 -0.06
N HIS A 16 12.37 0.12 -0.78
CA HIS A 16 12.27 0.13 -2.23
C HIS A 16 13.20 -0.89 -2.92
N SER A 17 14.32 -1.25 -2.30
CA SER A 17 15.28 -2.21 -2.84
C SER A 17 14.67 -3.56 -3.19
N TYR A 18 13.57 -3.97 -2.54
CA TYR A 18 12.82 -5.18 -2.85
C TYR A 18 12.03 -5.11 -4.16
N LEU A 19 11.67 -3.91 -4.60
CA LEU A 19 10.93 -3.65 -5.85
C LEU A 19 11.84 -3.20 -7.00
N LYS A 20 13.16 -3.09 -6.79
CA LYS A 20 14.10 -2.57 -7.81
C LYS A 20 14.05 -3.30 -9.16
N SER A 21 13.77 -4.61 -9.14
CA SER A 21 13.66 -5.45 -10.34
C SER A 21 12.21 -5.63 -10.82
N ALA A 22 11.23 -5.06 -10.11
CA ALA A 22 9.84 -5.10 -10.52
C ALA A 22 9.57 -4.05 -11.60
N LYS A 23 8.71 -4.40 -12.56
CA LYS A 23 8.31 -3.45 -13.61
C LYS A 23 7.35 -2.42 -13.01
N PHE A 24 7.80 -1.17 -12.89
CA PHE A 24 6.95 -0.03 -12.56
C PHE A 24 5.92 0.20 -13.66
N LEU A 25 4.65 0.31 -13.29
CA LEU A 25 3.56 0.56 -14.22
C LEU A 25 3.11 2.03 -14.20
N GLY A 26 3.44 2.77 -13.14
CA GLY A 26 3.02 4.16 -12.95
C GLY A 26 2.54 4.46 -11.54
N GLU A 27 2.23 5.73 -11.30
CA GLU A 27 1.56 6.19 -10.08
C GLU A 27 0.09 5.75 -10.09
N GLY A 28 -0.39 5.33 -8.92
CA GLY A 28 -1.74 4.83 -8.73
C GLY A 28 -2.50 5.60 -7.66
N VAL A 29 -3.82 5.67 -7.83
CA VAL A 29 -4.73 6.20 -6.81
C VAL A 29 -5.83 5.19 -6.52
N THR A 30 -6.11 4.89 -5.25
CA THR A 30 -7.20 3.96 -4.91
C THR A 30 -8.55 4.45 -5.45
N CYS A 31 -9.36 3.55 -5.99
CA CYS A 31 -10.67 3.93 -6.54
C CYS A 31 -11.64 4.40 -5.45
N ARG A 32 -11.51 3.86 -4.24
CA ARG A 32 -12.29 4.20 -3.04
C ARG A 32 -11.39 4.85 -1.98
N PRO A 33 -11.95 5.69 -1.11
CA PRO A 33 -11.18 6.27 -0.01
C PRO A 33 -10.93 5.25 1.10
N TYR A 34 -9.77 5.39 1.75
CA TYR A 34 -9.36 4.63 2.92
C TYR A 34 -8.71 5.56 3.96
N PRO A 35 -8.83 5.28 5.26
CA PRO A 35 -7.95 5.86 6.25
C PRO A 35 -6.51 5.37 6.05
N LEU A 36 -5.59 6.31 5.91
CA LEU A 36 -4.15 6.08 5.94
C LEU A 36 -3.59 6.96 7.05
N ILE A 37 -2.83 6.37 7.96
CA ILE A 37 -2.16 7.07 9.06
C ILE A 37 -0.70 6.67 9.11
N VAL A 38 0.14 7.49 9.73
CA VAL A 38 1.56 7.15 9.95
C VAL A 38 1.73 6.43 11.28
N SER A 39 2.64 5.46 11.35
CA SER A 39 3.06 4.90 12.63
C SER A 39 3.62 5.98 13.55
N LYS A 40 3.57 5.74 14.87
CA LYS A 40 4.16 6.67 15.86
C LYS A 40 5.65 6.94 15.63
N SER A 41 6.37 5.99 15.04
CA SER A 41 7.80 6.15 14.69
C SER A 41 8.03 6.95 13.41
N GLY A 42 6.99 7.26 12.62
CA GLY A 42 7.12 7.95 11.35
C GLY A 42 7.62 7.09 10.18
N TRP A 43 7.96 5.83 10.42
CA TRP A 43 8.72 5.01 9.44
C TRP A 43 7.87 4.25 8.44
N TYR A 44 6.61 3.99 8.76
CA TYR A 44 5.72 3.24 7.88
C TYR A 44 4.25 3.64 8.13
N PRO A 45 3.40 3.58 7.10
CA PRO A 45 2.01 3.94 7.25
C PRO A 45 1.09 2.71 7.41
N TYR A 46 -0.04 2.89 8.08
CA TYR A 46 -1.11 1.91 8.20
C TYR A 46 -2.26 2.25 7.27
N LEU A 47 -2.49 1.43 6.25
CA LEU A 47 -3.74 1.47 5.48
C LEU A 47 -4.79 0.64 6.20
N ILE A 48 -5.96 1.23 6.45
CA ILE A 48 -7.01 0.62 7.27
C ILE A 48 -8.19 0.25 6.36
N GLU A 49 -8.64 -1.02 6.42
CA GLU A 49 -9.79 -1.48 5.63
C GLU A 49 -11.11 -0.99 6.25
N LYS A 50 -11.37 0.31 6.13
CA LYS A 50 -12.58 0.99 6.62
C LYS A 50 -13.01 2.07 5.63
N LYS A 51 -14.32 2.35 5.56
CA LYS A 51 -14.84 3.49 4.80
C LYS A 51 -14.36 4.81 5.40
N GLY A 52 -14.12 5.81 4.56
CA GLY A 52 -13.71 7.16 4.96
C GLY A 52 -12.26 7.46 4.60
N GLY A 53 -11.72 8.58 5.09
CA GLY A 53 -10.39 9.05 4.73
C GLY A 53 -10.33 9.56 3.29
N TYR A 54 -9.28 9.18 2.56
CA TYR A 54 -8.98 9.73 1.25
C TYR A 54 -8.69 8.66 0.21
N LYS A 55 -8.77 9.02 -1.06
CA LYS A 55 -8.17 8.20 -2.11
C LYS A 55 -6.65 8.27 -1.95
N ILE A 56 -6.02 7.12 -1.78
CA ILE A 56 -4.63 7.01 -1.40
C ILE A 56 -3.76 6.98 -2.65
N LYS A 57 -2.74 7.84 -2.67
CA LYS A 57 -1.71 7.87 -3.70
C LYS A 57 -0.62 6.86 -3.38
N GLY A 58 -0.10 6.22 -4.42
CA GLY A 58 0.97 5.25 -4.31
C GLY A 58 1.50 4.86 -5.67
N GLU A 59 2.15 3.71 -5.73
CA GLU A 59 2.84 3.22 -6.91
C GLU A 59 2.35 1.82 -7.27
N VAL A 60 2.30 1.53 -8.57
CA VAL A 60 1.81 0.25 -9.08
C VAL A 60 2.95 -0.49 -9.79
N TYR A 61 3.13 -1.76 -9.44
CA TYR A 61 4.17 -2.62 -10.00
C TYR A 61 3.61 -3.93 -10.52
N LYS A 62 4.17 -4.42 -11.63
CA LYS A 62 4.02 -5.81 -12.06
C LYS A 62 5.10 -6.65 -11.39
N ILE A 63 4.68 -7.66 -10.63
CA ILE A 63 5.56 -8.54 -9.86
C ILE A 63 5.30 -10.02 -10.20
N THR A 64 6.25 -10.87 -9.82
CA THR A 64 6.15 -12.34 -9.89
C THR A 64 5.52 -12.90 -8.61
N PRO A 65 4.99 -14.14 -8.63
CA PRO A 65 4.54 -14.82 -7.41
C PRO A 65 5.63 -14.97 -6.35
N LYS A 66 6.88 -15.20 -6.77
CA LYS A 66 8.04 -15.30 -5.87
C LYS A 66 8.28 -13.99 -5.13
N LEU A 67 8.23 -12.86 -5.84
CA LEU A 67 8.38 -11.54 -5.23
C LEU A 67 7.22 -11.23 -4.28
N LEU A 68 5.98 -11.60 -4.62
CA LEU A 68 4.85 -11.42 -3.70
C LEU A 68 5.06 -12.16 -2.36
N LYS A 69 5.61 -13.38 -2.37
CA LYS A 69 5.95 -14.11 -1.13
C LYS A 69 7.03 -13.40 -0.30
N ILE A 70 7.97 -12.70 -0.94
CA ILE A 70 8.98 -11.90 -0.24
C ILE A 70 8.32 -10.67 0.41
N LEU A 71 7.43 -9.98 -0.32
CA LEU A 71 6.67 -8.86 0.23
C LEU A 71 5.78 -9.31 1.41
N ASP A 72 5.13 -10.47 1.29
CA ASP A 72 4.34 -11.05 2.39
C ASP A 72 5.19 -11.26 3.66
N LYS A 73 6.47 -11.65 3.53
CA LYS A 73 7.39 -11.77 4.67
C LYS A 73 7.78 -10.41 5.27
N ILE A 74 8.08 -9.43 4.42
CA ILE A 74 8.50 -8.08 4.84
C ILE A 74 7.37 -7.35 5.57
N GLU A 75 6.14 -7.52 5.09
CA GLU A 75 4.93 -6.93 5.69
C GLU A 75 4.37 -7.82 6.82
N GLU A 76 5.09 -8.88 7.21
CA GLU A 76 4.68 -9.84 8.24
C GLU A 76 3.23 -10.35 8.06
N ALA A 77 2.83 -10.56 6.80
CA ALA A 77 1.49 -10.98 6.44
C ALA A 77 1.30 -12.50 6.59
N PRO A 78 0.15 -12.97 7.11
CA PRO A 78 -1.09 -12.22 7.38
C PRO A 78 -1.23 -11.71 8.83
N ASN A 79 -0.16 -11.68 9.62
CA ASN A 79 -0.26 -11.45 11.07
C ASN A 79 -0.23 -9.97 11.45
N TYR A 80 0.70 -9.20 10.88
CA TYR A 80 0.83 -7.75 11.13
C TYR A 80 0.05 -6.93 10.10
N TYR A 81 0.31 -7.17 8.82
CA TYR A 81 -0.59 -6.79 7.73
C TYR A 81 -1.31 -8.01 7.17
N TYR A 82 -2.31 -7.79 6.33
CA TYR A 82 -2.85 -8.81 5.44
C TYR A 82 -3.09 -8.18 4.08
N ARG A 83 -3.01 -8.99 3.01
CA ARG A 83 -3.22 -8.47 1.66
C ARG A 83 -4.61 -8.77 1.12
N LYS A 84 -5.14 -7.82 0.35
CA LYS A 84 -6.39 -7.96 -0.40
C LYS A 84 -6.25 -7.28 -1.75
N LYS A 85 -7.02 -7.75 -2.75
CA LYS A 85 -7.10 -7.06 -4.04
C LYS A 85 -8.06 -5.88 -3.93
N ILE A 86 -7.62 -4.71 -4.36
CA ILE A 86 -8.44 -3.49 -4.46
C ILE A 86 -8.40 -2.92 -5.88
N CYS A 87 -9.35 -2.03 -6.17
CA CYS A 87 -9.34 -1.22 -7.40
C CYS A 87 -8.40 -0.03 -7.22
N VAL A 88 -7.49 0.15 -8.17
CA VAL A 88 -6.58 1.30 -8.27
C VAL A 88 -6.68 1.89 -9.68
N LYS A 89 -6.74 3.21 -9.78
CA LYS A 89 -6.66 3.93 -11.06
C LYS A 89 -5.20 4.25 -11.38
N ILE A 90 -4.78 3.93 -12.59
CA ILE A 90 -3.47 4.21 -13.16
C ILE A 90 -3.67 4.69 -14.60
N ASN A 91 -3.16 5.87 -14.96
CA ASN A 91 -3.31 6.46 -16.29
C ASN A 91 -4.76 6.42 -16.82
N GLY A 92 -5.72 6.81 -15.97
CA GLY A 92 -7.15 6.79 -16.29
C GLY A 92 -7.83 5.41 -16.29
N LYS A 93 -7.06 4.31 -16.23
CA LYS A 93 -7.59 2.93 -16.26
C LYS A 93 -7.66 2.32 -14.85
N SER A 94 -8.72 1.57 -14.58
CA SER A 94 -8.86 0.82 -13.32
C SER A 94 -8.22 -0.57 -13.44
N VAL A 95 -7.39 -0.92 -12.46
CA VAL A 95 -6.76 -2.25 -12.34
C VAL A 95 -7.05 -2.86 -10.97
N LYS A 96 -7.13 -4.19 -10.90
CA LYS A 96 -7.16 -4.93 -9.63
C LYS A 96 -5.71 -5.20 -9.18
N ALA A 97 -5.31 -4.66 -8.03
CA ALA A 97 -3.97 -4.79 -7.48
C ALA A 97 -4.01 -5.34 -6.05
N TRP A 98 -3.05 -6.18 -5.68
CA TRP A 98 -2.82 -6.51 -4.28
C TRP A 98 -2.34 -5.27 -3.53
N THR A 99 -2.85 -5.06 -2.32
CA THR A 99 -2.36 -4.07 -1.37
C THR A 99 -2.36 -4.68 0.01
N TYR A 100 -1.58 -4.11 0.94
CA TYR A 100 -1.56 -4.52 2.34
C TYR A 100 -2.49 -3.61 3.18
N PHE A 101 -3.09 -4.19 4.21
CA PHE A 101 -3.91 -3.52 5.21
C PHE A 101 -3.43 -3.94 6.59
N VAL A 102 -3.37 -3.01 7.54
CA VAL A 102 -2.96 -3.34 8.91
C VAL A 102 -4.00 -4.28 9.52
N ARG A 103 -3.57 -5.36 10.17
CA ARG A 103 -4.46 -6.35 10.80
C ARG A 103 -5.15 -5.78 12.03
N LYS A 104 -4.39 -5.10 12.89
CA LYS A 104 -4.87 -4.49 14.14
C LYS A 104 -4.59 -2.98 14.09
N PRO A 105 -5.50 -2.17 13.52
CA PRO A 105 -5.29 -0.73 13.41
C PRO A 105 -5.23 -0.07 14.80
N PRO A 106 -4.29 0.85 15.05
CA PRO A 106 -4.31 1.65 16.27
C PRO A 106 -5.52 2.61 16.27
N LYS A 107 -5.85 3.16 17.44
CA LYS A 107 -6.79 4.29 17.51
C LYS A 107 -6.18 5.50 16.79
N PHE A 108 -7.00 6.24 16.06
CA PHE A 108 -6.60 7.43 15.31
C PHE A 108 -7.75 8.45 15.26
N THR A 109 -7.41 9.70 15.01
CA THR A 109 -8.31 10.82 14.81
C THR A 109 -8.34 11.26 13.34
N LYS A 110 -9.31 12.09 12.96
CA LYS A 110 -9.39 12.62 11.58
C LYS A 110 -8.17 13.48 11.21
N LYS A 111 -7.49 14.09 12.19
CA LYS A 111 -6.32 14.96 11.98
C LYS A 111 -5.08 14.18 11.54
N GLU A 112 -5.02 12.88 11.83
CA GLU A 112 -3.90 12.00 11.49
C GLU A 112 -4.01 11.39 10.09
N LEU A 113 -5.13 11.62 9.40
CA LEU A 113 -5.38 11.05 8.08
C LEU A 113 -4.57 11.76 6.99
N ILE A 114 -3.83 10.98 6.21
CA ILE A 114 -3.04 11.48 5.08
C ILE A 114 -3.52 10.89 3.75
N LYS A 115 -3.20 11.57 2.65
CA LYS A 115 -3.47 11.09 1.28
C LYS A 115 -2.32 10.27 0.71
N GLU A 116 -1.12 10.46 1.26
CA GLU A 116 0.13 9.94 0.75
C GLU A 116 1.19 9.94 1.87
N PHE A 117 2.07 8.94 1.86
CA PHE A 117 3.23 8.81 2.74
C PHE A 117 4.54 8.97 1.96
#